data_AF-A0A943J202-F1
#
_entry.id   AF-A0A943J202-F1
#
_cell.length_a   1.000
_cell.length_b   1.000
_cell.length_c   1.000
_cell.angle_alpha   90.00
_cell.angle_beta   90.00
_cell.angle_gamma   90.00
#
_symmetry.space_group_name_H-M   'P 1'
#
loop_
_entity.id
_entity.type
_entity.pdbx_description
1 polymer ?
#
loop_
_entity_poly.entity_id
_entity_poly.type
_entity_poly.pdbx_seq_one_letter_code
_entity_poly.pdbx_strand_id
1 'polypeptide(L)'
;MTNFFDGVDKTKLDNAINLIKNNIGPSESMKIEKAVKDQRELEKLLDGLGSKERAAILKIMNDPQLLSAILTSPKAREGIKKFLSER
;
A
#
# COMPACT_ATOMS: atom_id res chain seq x y z
N MET A 1 -11.09 12.37 -12.68
CA MET A 1 -10.64 11.24 -11.84
C MET A 1 -10.01 11.83 -10.61
N THR A 2 -10.61 11.61 -9.45
CA THR A 2 -10.03 11.94 -8.13
C THR A 2 -8.91 10.93 -7.87
N ASN A 3 -7.72 11.39 -7.46
CA ASN A 3 -6.58 10.51 -7.22
C ASN A 3 -6.90 9.60 -6.03
N PHE A 4 -6.49 8.33 -6.03
CA PHE A 4 -6.84 7.41 -4.92
C PHE A 4 -6.30 7.93 -3.57
N PHE A 5 -5.15 8.60 -3.62
CA PHE A 5 -4.52 9.22 -2.47
C PHE A 5 -4.98 10.67 -2.20
N ASP A 6 -6.04 11.16 -2.85
CA ASP A 6 -6.64 12.46 -2.50
C ASP A 6 -7.17 12.38 -1.06
N GLY A 7 -6.52 13.11 -0.15
CA GLY A 7 -6.77 13.07 1.30
C GLY A 7 -5.70 12.32 2.10
N VAL A 8 -4.67 11.78 1.45
CA VAL A 8 -3.44 11.33 2.12
C VAL A 8 -2.41 12.44 2.07
N ASP A 9 -1.83 12.77 3.23
CA ASP A 9 -0.74 13.74 3.29
C ASP A 9 0.46 13.21 2.48
N LYS A 10 0.99 14.02 1.55
CA LYS A 10 2.08 13.59 0.65
C LYS A 10 3.31 13.11 1.40
N THR A 11 3.70 13.78 2.48
CA THR A 11 4.84 13.39 3.31
C THR A 11 4.57 12.06 4.02
N LYS A 12 3.32 11.83 4.45
CA LYS A 12 2.92 10.52 5.01
C LYS A 12 2.89 9.43 3.96
N LEU A 13 2.46 9.73 2.74
CA LEU A 13 2.46 8.80 1.61
C LEU A 13 3.88 8.35 1.28
N ASP A 14 4.83 9.29 1.16
CA ASP A 14 6.24 8.98 0.89
C ASP A 14 6.85 8.13 2.01
N ASN A 15 6.57 8.48 3.26
CA ASN A 15 7.00 7.67 4.41
C ASN A 15 6.38 6.27 4.41
N ALA A 16 5.10 6.16 4.07
CA ALA A 16 4.41 4.89 4.00
C ALA A 16 4.99 3.98 2.90
N ILE A 17 5.28 4.54 1.72
CA ILE A 17 5.97 3.83 0.64
C ILE A 17 7.35 3.36 1.10
N ASN A 18 8.13 4.20 1.77
CA ASN A 18 9.45 3.83 2.28
C ASN A 18 9.37 2.72 3.34
N LEU A 19 8.40 2.78 4.24
CA LEU A 19 8.16 1.74 5.24
C LEU A 19 7.80 0.41 4.59
N ILE A 20 6.90 0.42 3.61
CA ILE A 20 6.54 -0.74 2.79
C ILE A 20 7.82 -1.30 2.16
N LYS A 21 8.58 -0.48 1.43
CA LYS A 21 9.80 -0.93 0.72
C LYS A 21 10.78 -1.69 1.61
N ASN A 22 11.00 -1.17 2.82
CA ASN A 22 11.94 -1.76 3.78
C ASN A 22 11.46 -3.09 4.39
N ASN A 23 10.16 -3.42 4.31
CA ASN A 23 9.58 -4.55 5.03
C ASN A 23 9.11 -5.72 4.15
N ILE A 24 8.77 -5.49 2.86
CA ILE A 24 8.09 -6.51 2.03
C ILE A 24 9.03 -7.22 1.06
N GLY A 25 10.25 -6.69 0.84
CA GLY A 25 11.26 -7.28 -0.06
C GLY A 25 11.37 -6.53 -1.40
N PRO A 26 12.51 -6.64 -2.11
CA PRO A 26 12.82 -5.78 -3.26
C PRO A 26 11.89 -5.97 -4.46
N SER A 27 11.42 -7.20 -4.73
CA SER A 27 10.54 -7.49 -5.88
C SER A 27 9.14 -6.90 -5.68
N GLU A 28 8.57 -7.14 -4.49
CA GLU A 28 7.27 -6.64 -4.07
C GLU A 28 7.25 -5.12 -3.98
N SER A 29 8.36 -4.55 -3.48
CA SER A 29 8.57 -3.11 -3.39
C SER A 29 8.50 -2.42 -4.76
N MET A 30 9.08 -3.03 -5.80
CA MET A 30 9.02 -2.49 -7.16
C MET A 30 7.58 -2.49 -7.72
N LYS A 31 6.80 -3.55 -7.46
CA LYS A 31 5.39 -3.61 -7.87
C LYS A 31 4.58 -2.48 -7.25
N ILE A 32 4.75 -2.24 -5.94
CA ILE A 32 4.07 -1.15 -5.23
C ILE A 32 4.54 0.21 -5.75
N GLU A 33 5.85 0.41 -5.93
CA GLU A 33 6.40 1.67 -6.42
C GLU A 33 5.89 2.03 -7.83
N LYS A 34 5.78 1.04 -8.73
CA LYS A 34 5.19 1.22 -10.05
C LYS A 34 3.73 1.63 -9.92
N ALA A 35 2.96 0.95 -9.06
CA ALA A 35 1.55 1.24 -8.87
C ALA A 35 1.31 2.62 -8.26
N VAL A 36 2.09 3.06 -7.27
CA VAL A 36 1.88 4.37 -6.66
C VAL A 36 2.24 5.52 -7.61
N LYS A 37 3.13 5.28 -8.60
CA LYS A 37 3.47 6.25 -9.64
C LYS A 37 2.51 6.26 -10.84
N ASP A 38 1.69 5.22 -10.99
CA ASP A 38 0.73 5.08 -12.09
C ASP A 38 -0.67 4.73 -11.56
N GLN A 39 -1.58 5.71 -11.66
CA GLN A 39 -2.97 5.56 -11.23
C GLN A 39 -3.67 4.33 -11.82
N ARG A 40 -3.36 3.92 -13.06
CA ARG A 40 -3.97 2.73 -13.68
C ARG A 40 -3.45 1.45 -13.04
N GLU A 41 -2.16 1.39 -12.72
CA GLU A 41 -1.56 0.24 -12.04
C GLU A 41 -2.03 0.16 -10.59
N LEU A 42 -2.21 1.31 -9.93
CA LEU A 42 -2.85 1.40 -8.62
C LEU A 42 -4.28 0.86 -8.65
N GLU A 43 -5.08 1.29 -9.62
CA GLU A 43 -6.46 0.82 -9.78
C GLU A 43 -6.52 -0.69 -10.02
N LYS A 44 -5.60 -1.27 -10.80
CA LYS A 44 -5.48 -2.73 -10.98
C LYS A 44 -5.10 -3.46 -9.70
N LEU A 45 -4.17 -2.92 -8.91
CA LEU A 45 -3.83 -3.51 -7.61
C LEU A 45 -5.01 -3.47 -6.65
N LEU A 46 -5.78 -2.38 -6.67
CA LEU A 46 -6.93 -2.20 -5.80
C LEU A 46 -8.24 -2.74 -6.41
N ASP A 47 -8.15 -3.39 -7.58
CA ASP A 47 -9.32 -3.93 -8.27
C ASP A 47 -9.92 -5.08 -7.46
N GLY A 48 -11.24 -5.11 -7.32
CA GLY A 48 -11.93 -6.05 -6.42
C GLY A 48 -11.90 -5.69 -4.94
N LEU A 49 -11.23 -4.60 -4.52
CA LEU A 49 -11.42 -4.03 -3.18
C LEU A 49 -12.66 -3.12 -3.17
N GLY A 50 -13.58 -3.39 -2.24
CA GLY A 50 -14.75 -2.56 -1.99
C GLY A 50 -14.40 -1.21 -1.37
N SER A 51 -15.41 -0.36 -1.23
CA SER A 51 -15.25 1.00 -0.69
C SER A 51 -14.75 1.01 0.76
N LYS A 52 -15.14 0.02 1.58
CA LYS A 52 -14.72 -0.10 2.97
C LYS A 52 -13.25 -0.49 3.09
N GLU A 53 -12.80 -1.43 2.29
CA GLU A 53 -11.41 -1.89 2.23
C GLU A 53 -10.50 -0.76 1.77
N ARG A 54 -10.93 -0.01 0.74
CA ARG A 54 -10.22 1.18 0.25
C ARG A 54 -10.09 2.25 1.33
N ALA A 55 -11.16 2.54 2.07
CA ALA A 55 -11.13 3.50 3.17
C ALA A 55 -10.19 3.05 4.32
N ALA A 56 -10.18 1.75 4.63
CA ALA A 56 -9.27 1.19 5.63
C ALA A 56 -7.80 1.35 5.20
N ILE A 57 -7.48 1.09 3.93
CA ILE A 57 -6.14 1.28 3.37
C ILE A 57 -5.72 2.75 3.49
N LEU A 58 -6.59 3.70 3.12
CA LEU A 58 -6.29 5.13 3.25
C LEU A 58 -6.01 5.54 4.69
N LYS A 59 -6.78 5.00 5.65
CA LYS A 59 -6.56 5.24 7.08
C LYS A 59 -5.20 4.70 7.54
N ILE A 60 -4.83 3.50 7.10
CA ILE A 60 -3.52 2.89 7.42
C ILE A 60 -2.38 3.71 6.82
N MET A 61 -2.51 4.15 5.56
CA MET A 61 -1.48 4.96 4.88
C MET A 61 -1.30 6.34 5.52
N ASN A 62 -2.35 6.90 6.12
CA ASN A 62 -2.31 8.15 6.87
C ASN A 62 -1.78 8.03 8.32
N ASP A 63 -1.50 6.80 8.77
CA ASP A 63 -1.00 6.49 10.11
C ASP A 63 0.30 5.64 10.03
N PRO A 64 1.48 6.30 10.05
CA PRO A 64 2.76 5.61 9.95
C PRO A 64 3.02 4.61 11.07
N GLN A 65 2.48 4.82 12.28
CA GLN A 65 2.66 3.90 13.41
C GLN A 65 1.85 2.63 13.19
N LEU A 66 0.59 2.78 12.78
CA LEU A 66 -0.26 1.64 12.43
C LEU A 66 0.32 0.84 11.25
N LEU A 67 0.77 1.54 10.21
CA LEU A 67 1.41 0.89 9.06
C LEU A 67 2.68 0.14 9.48
N SER A 68 3.54 0.74 10.31
CA SER A 68 4.73 0.07 10.83
C SER A 68 4.39 -1.16 11.66
N ALA A 69 3.37 -1.10 12.52
CA ALA A 69 2.90 -2.25 13.31
C ALA A 69 2.39 -3.39 12.42
N ILE A 70 1.67 -3.06 11.34
CA ILE A 70 1.23 -4.06 10.34
C ILE A 70 2.45 -4.66 9.63
N LEU A 71 3.36 -3.84 9.13
CA LEU A 71 4.51 -4.31 8.34
C LEU A 71 5.56 -5.06 9.17
N THR A 72 5.63 -4.84 10.48
CA THR A 72 6.51 -5.60 11.38
C THR A 72 5.93 -6.97 11.74
N SER A 73 4.62 -7.20 11.55
CA SER A 73 3.99 -8.50 11.76
C SER A 73 4.37 -9.51 10.66
N PRO A 74 4.91 -10.70 11.00
CA PRO A 74 5.24 -11.73 10.01
C PRO A 74 4.03 -12.16 9.18
N LYS A 75 2.88 -12.36 9.82
CA LYS A 75 1.64 -12.79 9.17
C LYS A 75 1.12 -11.75 8.17
N ALA A 76 1.23 -10.48 8.51
CA ALA A 76 0.84 -9.40 7.61
C ALA A 76 1.80 -9.28 6.42
N ARG A 77 3.12 -9.43 6.65
CA ARG A 77 4.12 -9.48 5.58
C ARG A 77 3.84 -10.62 4.60
N GLU A 78 3.58 -11.82 5.10
CA GLU A 78 3.20 -12.97 4.27
C GLU A 78 1.90 -12.70 3.49
N GLY A 79 0.89 -12.13 4.15
CA GLY A 79 -0.37 -11.76 3.50
C GLY A 79 -0.17 -10.78 2.35
N ILE A 80 0.64 -9.75 2.54
CA ILE A 80 0.95 -8.76 1.50
C ILE A 80 1.75 -9.41 0.37
N LYS A 81 2.78 -10.21 0.68
CA LYS A 81 3.55 -10.94 -0.34
C LYS A 81 2.67 -11.85 -1.19
N LYS A 82 1.78 -12.61 -0.55
CA LYS A 82 0.84 -13.50 -1.23
C LYS A 82 -0.10 -12.70 -2.14
N PHE A 83 -0.69 -11.63 -1.63
CA PHE A 83 -1.55 -10.74 -2.41
C PHE A 83 -0.84 -10.16 -3.66
N LEU A 84 0.42 -9.75 -3.50
CA LEU A 84 1.22 -9.22 -4.60
C LEU A 84 1.76 -10.29 -5.56
N SER A 85 1.73 -11.57 -5.18
CA SER A 85 2.18 -12.69 -6.02
C SER A 85 1.04 -13.29 -6.85
N GLU A 86 -0.18 -13.23 -6.32
CA GLU A 86 -1.40 -13.68 -6.99
C GLU A 86 -1.93 -12.66 -8.04
N ARG A 87 -1.26 -11.50 -8.17
CA ARG A 87 -1.53 -10.44 -9.15
C ARG A 87 -0.29 -10.08 -9.98
#